data_AF-A0A3X8R1D0-F1
#
_entry.id   AF-A0A3X8R1D0-F1
#
_cell.length_a   1.000
_cell.length_b   1.000
_cell.length_c   1.000
_cell.angle_alpha   90.00
_cell.angle_beta   90.00
_cell.angle_gamma   90.00
#
_symmetry.space_group_name_H-M   'P 1'
#
loop_
_entity.id
_entity.type
_entity.pdbx_description
1 polymer ?
#
loop_
_entity_poly.entity_id
_entity_poly.type
_entity_poly.pdbx_seq_one_letter_code
_entity_poly.pdbx_strand_id
1 'polypeptide(L)'
;MSGTKQFATLKRFARNIRDTLGTADATDTKNYYLLFAYNGTGKTRLSVEFKNLGKRRIRGSEETTRDTLYYNAFTEDLFYWDNDLEGDTDRRLFFNTNSRFFDGLRDIEMDTRIRGFLQIHADFDFTIHYDDGYVSFSRKVQTRTGEETITGIKISRGEENLFVWCFFLAIVQLVKDEALSYDWVKYIYIDDPISSLDDNNVVALACQLSELLKDCKIKTVISTHHALFFNVMYNELRKESTASRFLSFDKETNKYIVKNTGDTPFFHHIALLKELKKVADSGKIYTYHFNILRNILEKTAAFHGFDDFSACIKQEDENLDDVIFARITNLLSHGNHSIFNPVEMVQDNKEIFKNILNRFLRNYKFNDKLFTER
;
A
#
# COMPACT_ATOMS: atom_id res chain seq x y z
N MET A 1 20.95 16.51 -11.72
CA MET A 1 21.62 16.03 -10.49
C MET A 1 20.56 15.42 -9.58
N SER A 2 20.54 14.10 -9.38
CA SER A 2 19.50 13.48 -8.55
C SER A 2 19.84 13.70 -7.07
N GLY A 3 19.06 14.58 -6.42
CA GLY A 3 19.33 15.01 -5.04
C GLY A 3 18.98 13.93 -4.04
N THR A 4 19.94 13.05 -3.73
CA THR A 4 19.83 12.12 -2.60
C THR A 4 19.99 12.88 -1.30
N LYS A 5 19.03 12.75 -0.37
CA LYS A 5 19.08 13.33 0.97
C LYS A 5 19.25 12.23 2.02
N GLN A 6 19.92 12.55 3.12
CA GLN A 6 20.05 11.65 4.26
C GLN A 6 19.45 12.29 5.51
N PHE A 7 18.72 11.50 6.30
CA PHE A 7 18.13 11.92 7.56
C PHE A 7 18.56 10.97 8.67
N ALA A 8 19.02 11.53 9.79
CA ALA A 8 19.39 10.76 10.98
C ALA A 8 18.17 10.16 11.70
N THR A 9 16.98 10.73 11.54
CA THR A 9 15.75 10.30 12.22
C THR A 9 14.52 10.52 11.36
N LEU A 10 13.49 9.68 11.56
CA LEU A 10 12.16 9.86 10.92
C LEU A 10 11.52 11.19 11.30
N LYS A 11 11.72 11.68 12.52
CA LYS A 11 11.23 13.00 12.94
C LYS A 11 11.79 14.15 12.10
N ARG A 12 13.09 14.12 11.78
CA ARG A 12 13.69 15.09 10.86
C ARG A 12 13.15 14.95 9.44
N PHE A 13 12.93 13.70 9.00
CA PHE A 13 12.35 13.46 7.70
C PHE A 13 10.89 13.96 7.61
N ALA A 14 10.05 13.66 8.61
CA ALA A 14 8.68 14.15 8.70
C ALA A 14 8.60 15.69 8.66
N ARG A 15 9.54 16.37 9.35
CA ARG A 15 9.64 17.83 9.27
C ARG A 15 9.96 18.29 7.85
N ASN A 16 10.91 17.66 7.17
CA ASN A 16 11.21 17.98 5.78
C ASN A 16 10.01 17.73 4.83
N ILE A 17 9.19 16.71 5.08
CA ILE A 17 7.95 16.49 4.32
C ILE A 17 6.99 17.66 4.53
N ARG A 18 6.76 18.09 5.78
CA ARG A 18 5.93 19.27 6.09
C ARG A 18 6.46 20.54 5.42
N ASP A 19 7.77 20.75 5.44
CA ASP A 19 8.41 21.90 4.78
C ASP A 19 8.24 21.86 3.25
N THR A 20 8.25 20.65 2.65
CA THR A 20 8.05 20.46 1.20
C THR A 20 6.59 20.72 0.78
N LEU A 21 5.64 20.39 1.65
CA LEU A 21 4.22 20.59 1.40
C LEU A 21 3.76 22.03 1.74
N GLY A 22 4.38 22.67 2.73
CA GLY A 22 3.91 23.95 3.27
C GLY A 22 2.54 23.83 3.93
N THR A 23 1.93 24.97 4.25
CA THR A 23 0.54 25.07 4.76
C THR A 23 -0.37 25.92 3.87
N ALA A 24 0.19 26.56 2.85
CA ALA A 24 -0.51 27.42 1.90
C ALA A 24 0.12 27.23 0.52
N ASP A 25 -0.64 27.52 -0.54
CA ASP A 25 -0.15 27.45 -1.91
C ASP A 25 0.90 28.53 -2.15
N ALA A 26 2.16 28.11 -2.24
CA ALA A 26 3.28 28.92 -2.72
C ALA A 26 3.91 28.23 -3.94
N THR A 27 4.58 29.01 -4.79
CA THR A 27 5.22 28.52 -6.03
C THR A 27 6.17 27.33 -5.80
N ASP A 28 6.75 27.24 -4.60
CA ASP A 28 7.75 26.23 -4.26
C ASP A 28 7.18 25.04 -3.45
N THR A 29 5.89 25.10 -3.08
CA THR A 29 5.23 24.05 -2.28
C THR A 29 4.57 22.99 -3.17
N LYS A 30 4.50 21.76 -2.67
CA LYS A 30 3.80 20.65 -3.33
C LYS A 30 2.47 20.39 -2.64
N ASN A 31 1.48 19.90 -3.38
CA ASN A 31 0.19 19.47 -2.83
C ASN A 31 0.25 18.02 -2.35
N TYR A 32 1.07 17.21 -3.02
CA TYR A 32 1.18 15.78 -2.77
C TYR A 32 2.62 15.38 -2.48
N TYR A 33 2.78 14.46 -1.54
CA TYR A 33 4.06 13.80 -1.27
C TYR A 33 3.87 12.28 -1.36
N LEU A 34 4.38 11.69 -2.44
CA LEU A 34 4.22 10.27 -2.71
C LEU A 34 5.52 9.54 -2.38
N LEU A 35 5.46 8.59 -1.44
CA LEU A 35 6.62 7.92 -0.87
C LEU A 35 6.54 6.40 -1.07
N PHE A 36 7.46 5.86 -1.88
CA PHE A 36 7.66 4.42 -1.96
C PHE A 36 8.67 3.97 -0.91
N ALA A 37 8.34 2.96 -0.10
CA ALA A 37 9.32 2.28 0.75
C ALA A 37 8.93 0.83 1.03
N TYR A 38 9.91 -0.06 1.02
CA TYR A 38 9.70 -1.47 1.37
C TYR A 38 9.26 -1.65 2.83
N ASN A 39 8.66 -2.81 3.12
CA ASN A 39 8.27 -3.19 4.47
C ASN A 39 9.47 -3.18 5.43
N GLY A 40 9.23 -2.84 6.69
CA GLY A 40 10.28 -2.69 7.70
C GLY A 40 11.07 -1.36 7.65
N THR A 41 10.90 -0.52 6.63
CA THR A 41 11.61 0.78 6.53
C THR A 41 11.10 1.83 7.54
N GLY A 42 9.94 1.60 8.17
CA GLY A 42 9.38 2.47 9.20
C GLY A 42 8.35 3.50 8.71
N LYS A 43 7.62 3.23 7.62
CA LYS A 43 6.57 4.11 7.09
C LYS A 43 5.49 4.46 8.12
N THR A 44 5.02 3.48 8.90
CA THR A 44 4.05 3.71 9.99
C THR A 44 4.62 4.55 11.12
N ARG A 45 5.91 4.39 11.45
CA ARG A 45 6.58 5.29 12.40
C ARG A 45 6.71 6.70 11.85
N LEU A 46 6.93 6.85 10.54
CA LEU A 46 6.99 8.15 9.87
C LEU A 46 5.63 8.86 9.91
N SER A 47 4.52 8.15 9.66
CA SER A 47 3.17 8.73 9.75
C SER A 47 2.86 9.21 11.16
N VAL A 48 3.27 8.46 12.18
CA VAL A 48 3.15 8.85 13.60
C VAL A 48 4.00 10.08 13.92
N GLU A 49 5.27 10.12 13.51
CA GLU A 49 6.13 11.31 13.69
C GLU A 49 5.53 12.54 12.99
N PHE A 50 5.04 12.38 11.76
CA PHE A 50 4.40 13.47 11.01
C PHE A 50 3.16 14.01 11.72
N LYS A 51 2.26 13.14 12.18
CA LYS A 51 1.08 13.51 12.98
C LYS A 51 1.48 14.22 14.27
N ASN A 52 2.50 13.71 14.97
CA ASN A 52 2.94 14.24 16.25
C ASN A 52 3.55 15.65 16.13
N LEU A 53 4.18 16.00 15.00
CA LEU A 53 4.66 17.37 14.76
C LEU A 53 3.53 18.41 14.75
N GLY A 54 2.30 17.99 14.42
CA GLY A 54 1.10 18.83 14.43
C GLY A 54 0.41 18.92 15.78
N LYS A 55 0.83 18.12 16.76
CA LYS A 55 0.23 18.11 18.10
C LYS A 55 0.82 19.24 18.94
N ARG A 56 -0.03 20.15 19.40
CA ARG A 56 0.37 21.21 20.35
C ARG A 56 -0.57 21.23 21.53
N ARG A 57 -0.01 21.19 22.75
CA ARG A 57 -0.81 21.36 23.97
C ARG A 57 -1.26 22.82 24.05
N ILE A 58 -2.55 23.04 24.30
CA ILE A 58 -3.07 24.38 24.54
C ILE A 58 -2.57 24.83 25.91
N ARG A 59 -1.93 26.01 25.97
CA ARG A 59 -1.37 26.53 27.22
C ARG A 59 -2.51 26.78 28.21
N GLY A 60 -2.50 26.06 29.33
CA GLY A 60 -3.54 26.19 30.36
C GLY A 60 -4.73 25.22 30.22
N SER A 61 -4.71 24.27 29.27
CA SER A 61 -5.69 23.18 29.24
C SER A 61 -5.03 21.80 29.06
N GLU A 62 -5.82 20.76 29.29
CA GLU A 62 -5.45 19.37 28.96
C GLU A 62 -5.66 19.05 27.47
N GLU A 63 -6.28 19.96 26.72
CA GLU A 63 -6.54 19.76 25.31
C GLU A 63 -5.27 19.92 24.45
N THR A 64 -5.23 19.12 23.40
CA THR A 64 -4.14 19.12 22.42
C THR A 64 -4.74 19.37 21.05
N THR A 65 -4.30 20.45 20.39
CA THR A 65 -4.64 20.70 18.99
C THR A 65 -3.93 19.71 18.08
N ARG A 66 -4.54 19.41 16.95
CA ARG A 66 -4.03 18.51 15.91
C ARG A 66 -4.31 19.16 14.56
N ASP A 67 -3.51 18.81 13.56
CA ASP A 67 -3.64 19.36 12.20
C ASP A 67 -3.59 18.30 11.09
N THR A 68 -3.51 17.02 11.45
CA THR A 68 -3.31 15.91 10.52
C THR A 68 -4.38 14.84 10.70
N LEU A 69 -5.19 14.63 9.67
CA LEU A 69 -6.02 13.44 9.50
C LEU A 69 -5.14 12.31 8.94
N TYR A 70 -5.28 11.07 9.43
CA TYR A 70 -4.39 9.99 9.01
C TYR A 70 -5.10 8.64 8.88
N TYR A 71 -4.60 7.85 7.94
CA TYR A 71 -4.91 6.43 7.76
C TYR A 71 -3.61 5.64 7.91
N ASN A 72 -3.57 4.72 8.87
CA ASN A 72 -2.49 3.75 9.07
C ASN A 72 -3.02 2.59 9.93
N ALA A 73 -2.16 1.64 10.31
CA ALA A 73 -2.54 0.53 11.20
C ALA A 73 -3.27 0.95 12.49
N PHE A 74 -2.92 2.10 13.09
CA PHE A 74 -3.63 2.59 14.29
C PHE A 74 -5.05 3.09 14.00
N THR A 75 -5.35 3.47 12.76
CA THR A 75 -6.71 3.82 12.32
C THR A 75 -7.53 2.54 12.12
N GLU A 76 -6.93 1.49 11.57
CA GLU A 76 -7.56 0.17 11.45
C GLU A 76 -7.89 -0.40 12.83
N ASP A 77 -6.97 -0.27 13.79
CA ASP A 77 -7.16 -0.70 15.18
C ASP A 77 -8.23 0.09 15.95
N LEU A 78 -8.82 1.14 15.36
CA LEU A 78 -10.00 1.80 15.95
C LEU A 78 -11.25 0.94 15.82
N PHE A 79 -11.22 -0.09 14.96
CA PHE A 79 -12.29 -1.04 14.73
C PHE A 79 -11.88 -2.41 15.27
N TYR A 80 -12.79 -3.09 15.96
CA TYR A 80 -12.52 -4.41 16.53
C TYR A 80 -13.78 -5.26 16.61
N TRP A 81 -13.61 -6.57 16.45
CA TRP A 81 -14.68 -7.53 16.61
C TRP A 81 -14.77 -7.99 18.06
N ASP A 82 -16.00 -8.14 18.54
CA ASP A 82 -16.29 -9.01 19.67
C ASP A 82 -16.59 -10.42 19.13
N ASN A 83 -15.63 -11.33 19.29
CA ASN A 83 -15.68 -12.65 18.64
C ASN A 83 -16.31 -13.74 19.52
N ASP A 84 -16.49 -13.50 20.82
CA ASP A 84 -16.89 -14.51 21.81
C ASP A 84 -18.32 -14.27 22.34
N LEU A 85 -19.26 -14.00 21.43
CA LEU A 85 -20.66 -13.74 21.79
C LEU A 85 -21.41 -15.04 22.12
N GLU A 86 -22.22 -15.01 23.19
CA GLU A 86 -23.14 -16.11 23.51
C GLU A 86 -24.09 -16.37 22.33
N GLY A 87 -23.94 -17.52 21.69
CA GLY A 87 -24.83 -17.97 20.61
C GLY A 87 -24.45 -17.52 19.20
N ASP A 88 -23.29 -16.89 18.98
CA ASP A 88 -22.65 -16.70 17.65
C ASP A 88 -23.49 -15.98 16.56
N THR A 89 -24.61 -15.34 16.94
CA THR A 89 -25.68 -14.92 16.02
C THR A 89 -25.75 -13.42 15.75
N ASP A 90 -25.06 -12.59 16.52
CA ASP A 90 -25.11 -11.12 16.40
C ASP A 90 -23.71 -10.51 16.29
N ARG A 91 -23.04 -10.75 15.16
CA ARG A 91 -21.65 -10.32 14.97
C ARG A 91 -21.59 -8.82 14.70
N ARG A 92 -20.86 -8.10 15.55
CA ARG A 92 -20.72 -6.64 15.53
C ARG A 92 -19.27 -6.21 15.42
N LEU A 93 -19.00 -5.24 14.54
CA LEU A 93 -17.72 -4.54 14.48
C LEU A 93 -17.83 -3.26 15.30
N PHE A 94 -17.24 -3.25 16.48
CA PHE A 94 -17.20 -2.08 17.33
C PHE A 94 -16.18 -1.05 16.82
N PHE A 95 -16.42 0.21 17.14
CA PHE A 95 -15.46 1.28 16.90
C PHE A 95 -15.30 2.18 18.12
N ASN A 96 -14.11 2.75 18.29
CA ASN A 96 -13.80 3.59 19.44
C ASN A 96 -14.46 4.97 19.34
N THR A 97 -15.66 5.11 19.92
CA THR A 97 -16.46 6.34 19.97
C THR A 97 -15.76 7.53 20.63
N ASN A 98 -14.73 7.31 21.45
CA ASN A 98 -13.95 8.38 22.09
C ASN A 98 -12.88 8.98 21.15
N SER A 99 -12.66 8.40 19.97
CA SER A 99 -11.71 8.94 19.01
C SER A 99 -12.33 10.10 18.25
N ARG A 100 -11.61 11.24 18.19
CA ARG A 100 -12.01 12.39 17.35
C ARG A 100 -12.18 12.06 15.86
N PHE A 101 -11.70 10.89 15.43
CA PHE A 101 -11.99 10.34 14.10
C PHE A 101 -13.49 10.19 13.83
N PHE A 102 -14.29 10.02 14.88
CA PHE A 102 -15.74 9.86 14.80
C PHE A 102 -16.52 11.12 15.23
N ASP A 103 -15.83 12.25 15.45
CA ASP A 103 -16.47 13.52 15.81
C ASP A 103 -17.34 14.01 14.63
N GLY A 104 -18.59 14.37 14.91
CA GLY A 104 -19.50 14.96 13.92
C GLY A 104 -20.07 13.98 12.89
N LEU A 105 -19.83 12.66 13.01
CA LEU A 105 -20.44 11.67 12.12
C LEU A 105 -21.95 11.52 12.30
N ARG A 106 -22.47 11.86 13.48
CA ARG A 106 -23.90 11.74 13.83
C ARG A 106 -24.78 12.68 13.02
N ASP A 107 -24.26 13.86 12.68
CA ASP A 107 -25.01 14.92 12.02
C ASP A 107 -24.85 14.92 10.49
N ILE A 108 -24.20 13.89 9.94
CA ILE A 108 -23.82 13.80 8.54
C ILE A 108 -24.26 12.43 7.99
N GLU A 109 -24.75 12.39 6.75
CA GLU A 109 -25.11 11.14 6.04
C GLU A 109 -23.86 10.32 5.63
N MET A 110 -23.08 9.89 6.62
CA MET A 110 -21.87 9.09 6.45
C MET A 110 -22.18 7.75 5.78
N ASP A 111 -23.27 7.10 6.16
CA ASP A 111 -23.71 5.82 5.61
C ASP A 111 -23.86 5.89 4.09
N THR A 112 -24.47 6.96 3.56
CA THR A 112 -24.63 7.18 2.12
C THR A 112 -23.27 7.34 1.43
N ARG A 113 -22.36 8.11 2.01
CA ARG A 113 -21.02 8.37 1.45
C ARG A 113 -20.15 7.12 1.44
N ILE A 114 -20.09 6.41 2.56
CA ILE A 114 -19.31 5.16 2.69
C ILE A 114 -19.81 4.13 1.68
N ARG A 115 -21.13 3.97 1.57
CA ARG A 115 -21.76 3.03 0.64
C ARG A 115 -21.42 3.34 -0.82
N GLY A 116 -21.32 4.63 -1.20
CA GLY A 116 -20.88 5.05 -2.53
C GLY A 116 -19.45 4.61 -2.89
N PHE A 117 -18.55 4.51 -1.91
CA PHE A 117 -17.21 3.97 -2.13
C PHE A 117 -17.17 2.44 -2.10
N LEU A 118 -17.95 1.81 -1.20
CA LEU A 118 -17.89 0.39 -0.89
C LEU A 118 -18.50 -0.50 -1.99
N GLN A 119 -19.65 -0.12 -2.55
CA GLN A 119 -20.41 -0.95 -3.50
C GLN A 119 -19.67 -1.25 -4.81
N ILE A 120 -18.57 -0.54 -5.09
CA ILE A 120 -17.72 -0.78 -6.25
C ILE A 120 -16.85 -2.03 -6.06
N HIS A 121 -16.54 -2.39 -4.81
CA HIS A 121 -15.55 -3.43 -4.47
C HIS A 121 -16.16 -4.62 -3.76
N ALA A 122 -17.33 -4.45 -3.14
CA ALA A 122 -17.96 -5.49 -2.36
C ALA A 122 -19.49 -5.48 -2.50
N ASP A 123 -20.08 -6.66 -2.33
CA ASP A 123 -21.50 -6.98 -2.47
C ASP A 123 -22.22 -7.17 -1.12
N PHE A 124 -21.63 -6.67 -0.03
CA PHE A 124 -22.28 -6.59 1.28
C PHE A 124 -22.73 -5.17 1.59
N ASP A 125 -23.69 -5.05 2.52
CA ASP A 125 -24.19 -3.78 3.05
C ASP A 125 -23.93 -3.70 4.56
N PHE A 126 -24.15 -2.52 5.14
CA PHE A 126 -23.89 -2.25 6.54
C PHE A 126 -24.90 -1.27 7.15
N THR A 127 -24.97 -1.25 8.46
CA THR A 127 -25.72 -0.26 9.25
C THR A 127 -24.85 0.18 10.42
N ILE A 128 -24.70 1.49 10.59
CA ILE A 128 -23.90 2.07 11.67
C ILE A 128 -24.84 2.46 12.81
N HIS A 129 -24.60 1.87 13.99
CA HIS A 129 -25.34 2.17 15.22
C HIS A 129 -24.50 3.15 16.04
N TYR A 130 -24.64 4.45 15.77
CA TYR A 130 -23.78 5.50 16.34
C TYR A 130 -23.89 5.67 17.86
N ASP A 131 -25.06 5.36 18.43
CA ASP A 131 -25.28 5.46 19.87
C ASP A 131 -24.62 4.29 20.62
N ASP A 132 -24.65 3.11 20.02
CA ASP A 132 -24.07 1.89 20.59
C ASP A 132 -22.60 1.66 20.20
N GLY A 133 -22.10 2.39 19.20
CA GLY A 133 -20.69 2.36 18.79
C GLY A 133 -20.29 1.11 18.01
N TYR A 134 -21.20 0.55 17.18
CA TYR A 134 -20.89 -0.62 16.35
C TYR A 134 -21.49 -0.56 14.95
N VAL A 135 -20.97 -1.41 14.07
CA VAL A 135 -21.44 -1.64 12.71
C VAL A 135 -21.92 -3.08 12.59
N SER A 136 -23.12 -3.26 12.04
CA SER A 136 -23.65 -4.57 11.64
C SER A 136 -23.62 -4.71 10.12
N PHE A 137 -23.27 -5.88 9.62
CA PHE A 137 -23.20 -6.14 8.18
C PHE A 137 -24.33 -7.06 7.71
N SER A 138 -24.69 -6.93 6.43
CA SER A 138 -25.71 -7.75 5.79
C SER A 138 -25.34 -8.10 4.35
N ARG A 139 -25.92 -9.17 3.81
CA ARG A 139 -25.76 -9.55 2.40
C ARG A 139 -27.09 -10.07 1.87
N LYS A 140 -27.38 -9.75 0.61
CA LYS A 140 -28.53 -10.31 -0.11
C LYS A 140 -28.15 -11.69 -0.64
N VAL A 141 -28.97 -12.69 -0.34
CA VAL A 141 -28.77 -14.07 -0.77
C VAL A 141 -30.00 -14.53 -1.55
N GLN A 142 -29.76 -15.12 -2.71
CA GLN A 142 -30.81 -15.74 -3.50
C GLN A 142 -31.19 -17.09 -2.88
N THR A 143 -32.44 -17.20 -2.47
CA THR A 143 -33.04 -18.43 -1.94
C THR A 143 -34.01 -19.02 -2.96
N ARG A 144 -34.47 -20.26 -2.70
CA ARG A 144 -35.48 -20.92 -3.55
C ARG A 144 -36.81 -20.15 -3.61
N THR A 145 -37.07 -19.26 -2.66
CA THR A 145 -38.31 -18.49 -2.50
C THR A 145 -38.16 -16.99 -2.84
N GLY A 146 -36.97 -16.55 -3.26
CA GLY A 146 -36.68 -15.15 -3.60
C GLY A 146 -35.38 -14.63 -2.98
N GLU A 147 -35.17 -13.32 -3.04
CA GLU A 147 -34.03 -12.65 -2.41
C GLU A 147 -34.31 -12.41 -0.92
N GLU A 148 -33.44 -12.91 -0.05
CA GLU A 148 -33.49 -12.69 1.39
C GLU A 148 -32.27 -11.87 1.83
N THR A 149 -32.43 -10.99 2.81
CA THR A 149 -31.30 -10.24 3.40
C THR A 149 -30.88 -10.91 4.70
N ILE A 150 -29.67 -11.48 4.70
CA ILE A 150 -29.06 -12.04 5.91
C ILE A 150 -28.32 -10.91 6.62
N THR A 151 -28.62 -10.68 7.89
CA THR A 151 -27.99 -9.65 8.73
C THR A 151 -27.09 -10.28 9.79
N GLY A 152 -26.23 -9.49 10.44
CA GLY A 152 -25.34 -9.96 11.50
C GLY A 152 -24.18 -10.84 11.01
N ILE A 153 -23.77 -10.69 9.75
CA ILE A 153 -22.73 -11.53 9.15
C ILE A 153 -21.31 -11.11 9.57
N LYS A 154 -20.39 -12.07 9.65
CA LYS A 154 -18.95 -11.79 9.69
C LYS A 154 -18.43 -11.59 8.27
N ILE A 155 -17.90 -10.41 7.99
CA ILE A 155 -17.14 -10.17 6.75
C ILE A 155 -15.69 -10.64 6.91
N SER A 156 -15.03 -10.99 5.81
CA SER A 156 -13.62 -11.38 5.78
C SER A 156 -12.70 -10.25 6.25
N ARG A 157 -11.44 -10.56 6.60
CA ARG A 157 -10.47 -9.52 7.00
C ARG A 157 -10.19 -8.53 5.86
N GLY A 158 -10.21 -8.99 4.61
CA GLY A 158 -10.05 -8.12 3.44
C GLY A 158 -11.23 -7.16 3.26
N GLU A 159 -12.46 -7.67 3.41
CA GLU A 159 -13.69 -6.86 3.38
C GLU A 159 -13.76 -5.86 4.56
N GLU A 160 -13.29 -6.25 5.74
CA GLU A 160 -13.16 -5.36 6.90
C GLU A 160 -12.18 -4.22 6.63
N ASN A 161 -10.97 -4.53 6.14
CA ASN A 161 -9.98 -3.52 5.77
C ASN A 161 -10.54 -2.56 4.69
N LEU A 162 -11.22 -3.12 3.69
CA LEU A 162 -11.88 -2.34 2.65
C LEU A 162 -12.97 -1.42 3.22
N PHE A 163 -13.80 -1.90 4.16
CA PHE A 163 -14.81 -1.09 4.82
C PHE A 163 -14.19 0.09 5.58
N VAL A 164 -13.15 -0.16 6.38
CA VAL A 164 -12.45 0.89 7.13
C VAL A 164 -11.78 1.90 6.19
N TRP A 165 -11.26 1.44 5.05
CA TRP A 165 -10.74 2.31 4.01
C TRP A 165 -11.84 3.19 3.37
N CYS A 166 -12.99 2.62 2.99
CA CYS A 166 -14.14 3.37 2.47
C CYS A 166 -14.67 4.37 3.51
N PHE A 167 -14.64 4.01 4.79
CA PHE A 167 -14.95 4.91 5.90
C PHE A 167 -14.03 6.13 5.92
N PHE A 168 -12.72 5.88 5.80
CA PHE A 168 -11.73 6.94 5.72
C PHE A 168 -11.92 7.84 4.48
N LEU A 169 -12.22 7.26 3.31
CA LEU A 169 -12.51 8.04 2.10
C LEU A 169 -13.72 8.95 2.28
N ALA A 170 -14.78 8.49 2.96
CA ALA A 170 -15.92 9.33 3.28
C ALA A 170 -15.53 10.54 4.15
N ILE A 171 -14.64 10.36 5.14
CA ILE A 171 -14.11 11.49 5.93
C ILE A 171 -13.27 12.43 5.06
N VAL A 172 -12.42 11.91 4.18
CA VAL A 172 -11.64 12.74 3.25
C VAL A 172 -12.56 13.54 2.32
N GLN A 173 -13.71 12.97 1.93
CA GLN A 173 -14.73 13.69 1.19
C GLN A 173 -15.31 14.86 1.99
N LEU A 174 -15.58 14.69 3.29
CA LEU A 174 -16.04 15.79 4.15
C LEU A 174 -14.99 16.89 4.31
N VAL A 175 -13.71 16.50 4.41
CA VAL A 175 -12.59 17.44 4.43
C VAL A 175 -12.53 18.24 3.12
N LYS A 176 -12.72 17.58 1.96
CA LYS A 176 -12.78 18.24 0.66
C LYS A 176 -13.98 19.16 0.51
N ASP A 177 -15.12 18.76 1.06
CA ASP A 177 -16.37 19.53 1.09
C ASP A 177 -16.32 20.68 2.12
N GLU A 178 -15.18 20.92 2.78
CA GLU A 178 -14.96 21.98 3.78
C GLU A 178 -15.97 21.92 4.95
N ALA A 179 -16.32 20.72 5.41
CA ALA A 179 -17.21 20.52 6.55
C ALA A 179 -16.58 21.04 7.87
N LEU A 180 -17.33 21.84 8.63
CA LEU A 180 -16.86 22.51 9.86
C LEU A 180 -16.22 21.57 10.90
N SER A 181 -16.75 20.35 11.03
CA SER A 181 -16.21 19.32 11.94
C SER A 181 -14.75 18.94 11.63
N TYR A 182 -14.27 19.26 10.43
CA TYR A 182 -12.95 18.92 9.93
C TYR A 182 -12.09 20.13 9.54
N ASP A 183 -12.47 21.37 9.90
CA ASP A 183 -11.70 22.61 9.64
C ASP A 183 -10.27 22.59 10.21
N TRP A 184 -10.03 21.76 11.23
CA TRP A 184 -8.72 21.58 11.84
C TRP A 184 -7.72 20.85 10.93
N VAL A 185 -8.21 20.13 9.91
CA VAL A 185 -7.39 19.29 9.03
C VAL A 185 -6.61 20.16 8.04
N LYS A 186 -5.28 20.21 8.22
CA LYS A 186 -4.34 20.87 7.30
C LYS A 186 -3.58 19.89 6.43
N TYR A 187 -3.43 18.66 6.92
CA TYR A 187 -2.72 17.58 6.26
C TYR A 187 -3.54 16.30 6.30
N ILE A 188 -3.44 15.53 5.23
CA ILE A 188 -3.84 14.12 5.19
C ILE A 188 -2.57 13.27 5.10
N TYR A 189 -2.47 12.21 5.91
CA TYR A 189 -1.38 11.24 5.82
C TYR A 189 -1.94 9.83 5.67
N ILE A 190 -1.65 9.17 4.55
CA ILE A 190 -2.11 7.82 4.22
C ILE A 190 -0.88 6.91 4.19
N ASP A 191 -0.85 5.88 5.03
CA ASP A 191 0.22 4.89 5.10
C ASP A 191 -0.32 3.50 4.79
N ASP A 192 0.22 2.88 3.73
CA ASP A 192 -0.14 1.54 3.25
C ASP A 192 -1.66 1.31 3.26
N PRO A 193 -2.45 2.09 2.47
CA PRO A 193 -3.91 2.04 2.51
C PRO A 193 -4.51 0.71 2.07
N ILE A 194 -3.68 -0.16 1.52
CA ILE A 194 -4.06 -1.47 1.05
C ILE A 194 -3.10 -2.43 1.73
N SER A 195 -3.64 -3.30 2.58
CA SER A 195 -2.93 -4.48 3.04
C SER A 195 -3.79 -5.69 2.64
N SER A 196 -3.22 -6.58 1.82
CA SER A 196 -3.83 -7.87 1.46
C SER A 196 -5.03 -7.86 0.48
N LEU A 197 -5.14 -6.88 -0.43
CA LEU A 197 -6.11 -6.91 -1.54
C LEU A 197 -5.49 -7.45 -2.84
N ASP A 198 -6.34 -7.93 -3.75
CA ASP A 198 -5.94 -8.29 -5.12
C ASP A 198 -5.59 -7.07 -6.00
N ASP A 199 -4.89 -7.30 -7.11
CA ASP A 199 -4.38 -6.24 -7.99
C ASP A 199 -5.49 -5.38 -8.62
N ASN A 200 -6.68 -5.94 -8.88
CA ASN A 200 -7.79 -5.21 -9.50
C ASN A 200 -8.41 -4.20 -8.52
N ASN A 201 -8.65 -4.64 -7.29
CA ASN A 201 -9.10 -3.77 -6.19
C ASN A 201 -8.07 -2.68 -5.92
N VAL A 202 -6.76 -2.98 -5.99
CA VAL A 202 -5.70 -1.98 -5.80
C VAL A 202 -5.80 -0.81 -6.79
N VAL A 203 -6.04 -1.09 -8.08
CA VAL A 203 -6.16 -0.06 -9.10
C VAL A 203 -7.41 0.78 -8.87
N ALA A 204 -8.56 0.13 -8.64
CA ALA A 204 -9.82 0.83 -8.43
C ALA A 204 -9.76 1.78 -7.22
N LEU A 205 -9.15 1.34 -6.11
CA LEU A 205 -8.95 2.18 -4.92
C LEU A 205 -8.00 3.35 -5.18
N ALA A 206 -6.93 3.14 -5.93
CA ALA A 206 -6.02 4.22 -6.32
C ALA A 206 -6.73 5.28 -7.17
N CYS A 207 -7.54 4.86 -8.14
CA CYS A 207 -8.34 5.77 -8.98
C CYS A 207 -9.39 6.54 -8.17
N GLN A 208 -10.08 5.88 -7.23
CA GLN A 208 -11.02 6.58 -6.34
C GLN A 208 -10.31 7.62 -5.48
N LEU A 209 -9.16 7.28 -4.90
CA LEU A 209 -8.39 8.21 -4.09
C LEU A 209 -7.86 9.38 -4.92
N SER A 210 -7.35 9.14 -6.14
CA SER A 210 -6.85 10.21 -7.00
C SER A 210 -7.95 11.20 -7.38
N GLU A 211 -9.14 10.71 -7.76
CA GLU A 211 -10.28 11.57 -8.10
C GLU A 211 -10.81 12.30 -6.87
N LEU A 212 -10.81 11.66 -5.70
CA LEU A 212 -11.17 12.33 -4.45
C LEU A 212 -10.19 13.46 -4.11
N LEU A 213 -8.89 13.22 -4.24
CA LEU A 213 -7.86 14.22 -3.95
C LEU A 213 -7.78 15.33 -5.02
N LYS A 214 -8.25 15.07 -6.24
CA LYS A 214 -8.30 16.08 -7.30
C LYS A 214 -9.04 17.33 -6.83
N ASP A 215 -8.43 18.48 -7.07
CA ASP A 215 -8.88 19.81 -6.63
C ASP A 215 -9.09 19.96 -5.10
N CYS A 216 -8.65 18.99 -4.28
CA CYS A 216 -8.59 19.12 -2.84
C CYS A 216 -7.43 20.05 -2.45
N LYS A 217 -7.71 21.06 -1.64
CA LYS A 217 -6.70 22.04 -1.17
C LYS A 217 -5.79 21.46 -0.08
N ILE A 218 -6.19 20.35 0.53
CA ILE A 218 -5.49 19.76 1.67
C ILE A 218 -4.23 19.03 1.22
N LYS A 219 -3.10 19.35 1.86
CA LYS A 219 -1.79 18.78 1.56
C LYS A 219 -1.76 17.31 1.98
N THR A 220 -1.41 16.42 1.07
CA THR A 220 -1.55 14.98 1.29
C THR A 220 -0.22 14.23 1.14
N VAL A 221 0.10 13.39 2.13
CA VAL A 221 1.22 12.44 2.09
C VAL A 221 0.64 11.04 1.88
N ILE A 222 1.21 10.30 0.93
CA ILE A 222 0.87 8.91 0.66
C ILE A 222 2.15 8.10 0.72
N SER A 223 2.27 7.22 1.71
CA SER A 223 3.36 6.25 1.78
C SER A 223 2.85 4.85 1.49
N THR A 224 3.55 4.12 0.62
CA THR A 224 3.15 2.77 0.26
C THR A 224 4.34 1.87 -0.05
N HIS A 225 4.19 0.56 0.17
CA HIS A 225 5.05 -0.48 -0.39
C HIS A 225 4.47 -1.14 -1.65
N HIS A 226 3.21 -0.85 -1.98
CA HIS A 226 2.54 -1.41 -3.16
C HIS A 226 2.89 -0.60 -4.39
N ALA A 227 3.71 -1.18 -5.26
CA ALA A 227 4.24 -0.46 -6.41
C ALA A 227 3.19 -0.17 -7.49
N LEU A 228 2.19 -1.04 -7.70
CA LEU A 228 1.08 -0.76 -8.61
C LEU A 228 0.29 0.48 -8.14
N PHE A 229 -0.10 0.49 -6.86
CA PHE A 229 -0.74 1.65 -6.23
C PHE A 229 0.09 2.92 -6.36
N PHE A 230 1.39 2.84 -6.05
CA PHE A 230 2.31 3.97 -6.21
C PHE A 230 2.32 4.50 -7.65
N ASN A 231 2.38 3.61 -8.64
CA ASN A 231 2.44 4.01 -10.05
C ASN A 231 1.13 4.63 -10.54
N VAL A 232 -0.02 4.08 -10.13
CA VAL A 232 -1.34 4.69 -10.45
C VAL A 232 -1.39 6.09 -9.84
N MET A 233 -1.13 6.24 -8.54
CA MET A 233 -1.12 7.56 -7.89
C MET A 233 -0.11 8.52 -8.51
N TYR A 234 1.07 8.03 -8.90
CA TYR A 234 2.11 8.83 -9.55
C TYR A 234 1.65 9.40 -10.90
N ASN A 235 0.89 8.62 -11.67
CA ASN A 235 0.41 9.02 -12.99
C ASN A 235 -0.85 9.89 -12.90
N GLU A 236 -1.75 9.60 -11.96
CA GLU A 236 -3.01 10.33 -11.79
C GLU A 236 -2.82 11.70 -11.11
N LEU A 237 -1.86 11.81 -10.18
CA LEU A 237 -1.56 13.08 -9.54
C LEU A 237 -0.71 13.98 -10.45
N ARG A 238 -1.04 15.28 -10.50
CA ARG A 238 -0.30 16.24 -11.32
C ARG A 238 1.17 16.26 -10.89
N LYS A 239 2.08 15.95 -11.83
CA LYS A 239 3.52 15.86 -11.59
C LYS A 239 4.10 17.13 -10.96
N GLU A 240 3.65 18.30 -11.42
CA GLU A 240 4.13 19.60 -10.94
C GLU A 240 3.80 19.86 -9.48
N SER A 241 2.68 19.33 -8.97
CA SER A 241 2.24 19.48 -7.58
C SER A 241 2.64 18.30 -6.70
N THR A 242 3.43 17.34 -7.21
CA THR A 242 3.75 16.09 -6.50
C THR A 242 5.25 15.92 -6.26
N ALA A 243 5.63 15.66 -5.01
CA ALA A 243 6.97 15.22 -4.64
C ALA A 243 7.02 13.70 -4.52
N SER A 244 7.52 13.02 -5.55
CA SER A 244 7.68 11.56 -5.55
C SER A 244 9.06 11.15 -5.06
N ARG A 245 9.13 10.24 -4.09
CA ARG A 245 10.37 9.86 -3.39
C ARG A 245 10.42 8.37 -3.10
N PHE A 246 11.64 7.86 -3.02
CA PHE A 246 11.96 6.53 -2.52
C PHE A 246 12.68 6.66 -1.18
N LEU A 247 12.23 5.90 -0.18
CA LEU A 247 12.86 5.80 1.13
C LEU A 247 13.48 4.42 1.34
N SER A 248 14.74 4.42 1.77
CA SER A 248 15.41 3.23 2.29
C SER A 248 16.09 3.55 3.63
N PHE A 249 16.36 2.50 4.42
CA PHE A 249 17.14 2.61 5.65
C PHE A 249 18.48 1.91 5.47
N ASP A 250 19.56 2.66 5.65
CA ASP A 250 20.91 2.13 5.63
C ASP A 250 21.30 1.67 7.04
N LYS A 251 21.54 0.38 7.18
CA LYS A 251 21.87 -0.27 8.47
C LYS A 251 23.31 -0.01 8.91
N GLU A 252 24.22 0.29 7.98
CA GLU A 252 25.63 0.56 8.32
C GLU A 252 25.77 1.97 8.89
N THR A 253 25.13 2.94 8.23
CA THR A 253 25.17 4.34 8.68
C THR A 253 24.06 4.71 9.66
N ASN A 254 23.09 3.82 9.88
CA ASN A 254 21.86 4.07 10.65
C ASN A 254 21.11 5.34 10.21
N LYS A 255 21.02 5.55 8.89
CA LYS A 255 20.38 6.73 8.29
C LYS A 255 19.28 6.35 7.32
N TYR A 256 18.28 7.23 7.24
CA TYR A 256 17.26 7.18 6.22
C TYR A 256 17.75 7.88 4.95
N ILE A 257 17.78 7.16 3.85
CA ILE A 257 18.18 7.66 2.53
C ILE A 257 16.91 7.93 1.73
N VAL A 258 16.78 9.16 1.24
CA VAL A 258 15.63 9.60 0.45
C VAL A 258 16.12 10.01 -0.93
N LYS A 259 15.61 9.32 -1.95
CA LYS A 259 15.95 9.56 -3.36
C LYS A 259 14.74 10.11 -4.11
N ASN A 260 14.97 10.98 -5.08
CA ASN A 260 13.93 11.36 -6.02
C ASN A 260 13.71 10.20 -7.01
N THR A 261 12.47 9.81 -7.25
CA THR A 261 12.13 8.75 -8.21
C THR A 261 12.13 9.25 -9.66
N GLY A 262 12.12 10.57 -9.89
CA GLY A 262 12.12 11.16 -11.23
C GLY A 262 10.83 10.87 -12.01
N ASP A 263 10.90 11.02 -13.33
CA ASP A 263 9.81 10.70 -14.29
C ASP A 263 9.62 9.21 -14.56
N THR A 264 10.48 8.36 -14.00
CA THR A 264 10.43 6.91 -14.23
C THR A 264 9.61 6.30 -13.09
N PRO A 265 8.36 5.85 -13.36
CA PRO A 265 7.60 5.08 -12.38
C PRO A 265 8.46 3.91 -11.90
N PHE A 266 8.33 3.57 -10.64
CA PHE A 266 9.02 2.42 -10.08
C PHE A 266 8.36 1.18 -10.69
N PHE A 267 8.82 0.73 -11.85
CA PHE A 267 8.41 -0.55 -12.39
C PHE A 267 8.90 -1.60 -11.39
N HIS A 268 8.01 -2.05 -10.51
CA HIS A 268 8.30 -3.00 -9.44
C HIS A 268 9.10 -4.19 -9.96
N HIS A 269 8.65 -4.73 -11.09
CA HIS A 269 9.29 -5.83 -11.78
C HIS A 269 10.73 -5.48 -12.19
N ILE A 270 11.00 -4.26 -12.66
CA ILE A 270 12.36 -3.81 -12.99
C ILE A 270 13.22 -3.67 -11.73
N ALA A 271 12.68 -3.13 -10.64
CA ALA A 271 13.43 -2.99 -9.38
C ALA A 271 13.77 -4.35 -8.77
N LEU A 272 12.80 -5.27 -8.72
CA LEU A 272 13.02 -6.66 -8.33
C LEU A 272 14.03 -7.33 -9.27
N LEU A 273 13.93 -7.12 -10.58
CA LEU A 273 14.86 -7.68 -11.55
C LEU A 273 16.30 -7.13 -11.37
N LYS A 274 16.47 -5.86 -11.03
CA LYS A 274 17.77 -5.27 -10.64
C LYS A 274 18.32 -5.91 -9.37
N GLU A 275 17.47 -6.12 -8.38
CA GLU A 275 17.85 -6.81 -7.14
C GLU A 275 18.29 -8.24 -7.42
N LEU A 276 17.52 -9.00 -8.23
CA LEU A 276 17.87 -10.35 -8.66
C LEU A 276 19.22 -10.38 -9.41
N LYS A 277 19.48 -9.38 -10.26
CA LYS A 277 20.75 -9.25 -10.96
C LYS A 277 21.90 -9.00 -10.00
N LYS A 278 21.75 -8.07 -9.05
CA LYS A 278 22.75 -7.78 -8.02
C LYS A 278 23.07 -8.99 -7.13
N VAL A 279 22.05 -9.74 -6.69
CA VAL A 279 22.29 -10.94 -5.87
C VAL A 279 22.94 -12.07 -6.68
N ALA A 280 22.58 -12.22 -7.97
CA ALA A 280 23.23 -13.15 -8.88
C ALA A 280 24.73 -12.82 -9.07
N ASP A 281 25.05 -11.54 -9.22
CA ASP A 281 26.44 -11.08 -9.39
C ASP A 281 27.25 -11.21 -8.08
N SER A 282 26.64 -10.93 -6.93
CA SER A 282 27.29 -11.07 -5.61
C SER A 282 27.45 -12.51 -5.12
N GLY A 283 26.67 -13.46 -5.67
CA GLY A 283 26.68 -14.87 -5.26
C GLY A 283 25.93 -15.19 -3.94
N LYS A 284 25.39 -14.19 -3.24
CA LYS A 284 24.59 -14.34 -2.02
C LYS A 284 23.12 -14.58 -2.38
N ILE A 285 22.80 -15.81 -2.82
CA ILE A 285 21.47 -16.16 -3.32
C ILE A 285 20.75 -17.08 -2.32
N TYR A 286 19.55 -16.68 -1.93
CA TYR A 286 18.69 -17.38 -0.96
C TYR A 286 17.45 -17.95 -1.66
N THR A 287 16.80 -18.94 -1.04
CA THR A 287 15.63 -19.64 -1.61
C THR A 287 14.49 -18.69 -2.00
N TYR A 288 14.20 -17.66 -1.18
CA TYR A 288 13.15 -16.68 -1.48
C TYR A 288 13.38 -15.88 -2.77
N HIS A 289 14.61 -15.80 -3.29
CA HIS A 289 14.87 -15.17 -4.58
C HIS A 289 14.19 -15.91 -5.73
N PHE A 290 13.95 -17.22 -5.63
CA PHE A 290 13.16 -17.97 -6.62
C PHE A 290 11.69 -17.54 -6.63
N ASN A 291 11.12 -17.15 -5.49
CA ASN A 291 9.76 -16.62 -5.41
C ASN A 291 9.66 -15.31 -6.19
N ILE A 292 10.64 -14.43 -6.00
CA ILE A 292 10.74 -13.15 -6.69
C ILE A 292 10.92 -13.37 -8.20
N LEU A 293 11.83 -14.26 -8.60
CA LEU A 293 12.08 -14.60 -10.00
C LEU A 293 10.82 -15.18 -10.67
N ARG A 294 10.14 -16.12 -10.02
CA ARG A 294 8.90 -16.71 -10.51
C ARG A 294 7.81 -15.66 -10.70
N ASN A 295 7.61 -14.77 -9.73
CA ASN A 295 6.60 -13.71 -9.84
C ASN A 295 6.85 -12.82 -11.07
N ILE A 296 8.11 -12.48 -11.35
CA ILE A 296 8.49 -11.73 -12.56
C ILE A 296 8.18 -12.54 -13.83
N LEU A 297 8.52 -13.83 -13.86
CA LEU A 297 8.25 -14.71 -15.01
C LEU A 297 6.75 -14.84 -15.27
N GLU A 298 5.93 -15.06 -14.23
CA GLU A 298 4.47 -15.17 -14.34
C GLU A 298 3.83 -13.88 -14.88
N LYS A 299 4.24 -12.72 -14.34
CA LYS A 299 3.73 -11.43 -14.82
C LYS A 299 4.17 -11.15 -16.25
N THR A 300 5.37 -11.56 -16.64
CA THR A 300 5.86 -11.42 -18.02
C THR A 300 5.11 -12.36 -18.96
N ALA A 301 4.85 -13.60 -18.54
CA ALA A 301 4.07 -14.57 -19.30
C ALA A 301 2.66 -14.07 -19.57
N ALA A 302 1.98 -13.59 -18.52
CA ALA A 302 0.66 -12.98 -18.65
C ALA A 302 0.66 -11.76 -19.59
N PHE A 303 1.68 -10.88 -19.50
CA PHE A 303 1.80 -9.71 -20.38
C PHE A 303 1.96 -10.09 -21.86
N HIS A 304 2.66 -11.18 -22.15
CA HIS A 304 2.89 -11.68 -23.50
C HIS A 304 1.81 -12.68 -23.98
N GLY A 305 0.80 -12.98 -23.16
CA GLY A 305 -0.29 -13.89 -23.51
C GLY A 305 0.10 -15.37 -23.49
N PHE A 306 1.10 -15.77 -22.71
CA PHE A 306 1.45 -17.17 -22.51
C PHE A 306 0.63 -17.78 -21.37
N ASP A 307 0.28 -19.06 -21.51
CA ASP A 307 -0.48 -19.81 -20.50
C ASP A 307 0.35 -20.16 -19.25
N ASP A 308 1.69 -20.19 -19.37
CA ASP A 308 2.59 -20.60 -18.28
C ASP A 308 3.92 -19.82 -18.28
N PHE A 309 4.48 -19.62 -17.09
CA PHE A 309 5.75 -18.90 -16.89
C PHE A 309 6.93 -19.57 -17.59
N SER A 310 6.88 -20.89 -17.82
CA SER A 310 7.95 -21.63 -18.49
C SER A 310 8.20 -21.13 -19.91
N ALA A 311 7.19 -20.54 -20.57
CA ALA A 311 7.35 -19.90 -21.86
C ALA A 311 8.42 -18.79 -21.83
N CYS A 312 8.61 -18.12 -20.68
CA CYS A 312 9.60 -17.08 -20.52
C CYS A 312 11.06 -17.57 -20.34
N ILE A 313 11.26 -18.88 -20.19
CA ILE A 313 12.59 -19.49 -19.99
C ILE A 313 13.00 -20.43 -21.14
N LYS A 314 12.06 -20.79 -22.02
CA LYS A 314 12.30 -21.64 -23.19
C LYS A 314 13.25 -20.98 -24.19
N GLN A 315 14.04 -21.79 -24.90
CA GLN A 315 14.75 -21.39 -26.11
C GLN A 315 13.99 -21.88 -27.35
N GLU A 316 14.42 -21.45 -28.55
CA GLU A 316 13.77 -21.83 -29.82
C GLU A 316 13.72 -23.35 -30.03
N ASP A 317 14.68 -24.09 -29.46
CA ASP A 317 14.69 -25.56 -29.39
C ASP A 317 14.50 -26.03 -27.93
N GLU A 318 13.42 -26.79 -27.65
CA GLU A 318 13.17 -27.38 -26.34
C GLU A 318 14.30 -28.33 -25.94
N ASN A 319 15.03 -27.98 -24.88
CA ASN A 319 16.16 -28.78 -24.37
C ASN A 319 15.88 -29.28 -22.94
N LEU A 320 16.62 -30.32 -22.51
CA LEU A 320 16.53 -30.92 -21.17
C LEU A 320 16.63 -29.86 -20.04
N ASP A 321 17.40 -28.80 -20.28
CA ASP A 321 17.54 -27.66 -19.38
C ASP A 321 16.22 -26.92 -19.10
N ASP A 322 15.32 -26.80 -20.07
CA ASP A 322 14.08 -26.03 -19.93
C ASP A 322 13.13 -26.74 -18.95
N VAL A 323 13.07 -28.08 -19.04
CA VAL A 323 12.32 -28.94 -18.12
C VAL A 323 12.91 -28.86 -16.71
N ILE A 324 14.24 -28.90 -16.58
CA ILE A 324 14.94 -28.79 -15.30
C ILE A 324 14.68 -27.42 -14.68
N PHE A 325 14.77 -26.34 -15.45
CA PHE A 325 14.57 -24.98 -14.97
C PHE A 325 13.13 -24.72 -14.53
N ALA A 326 12.14 -25.17 -15.29
CA ALA A 326 10.74 -25.08 -14.91
C ALA A 326 10.46 -25.87 -13.61
N ARG A 327 11.01 -27.09 -13.51
CA ARG A 327 10.83 -27.95 -12.33
C ARG A 327 11.47 -27.35 -11.09
N ILE A 328 12.72 -26.87 -11.19
CA ILE A 328 13.44 -26.29 -10.06
C ILE A 328 12.83 -24.96 -9.63
N THR A 329 12.40 -24.13 -10.58
CA THR A 329 11.66 -22.90 -10.28
C THR A 329 10.40 -23.20 -9.49
N ASN A 330 9.59 -24.18 -9.93
CA ASN A 330 8.39 -24.60 -9.19
C ASN A 330 8.73 -25.13 -7.78
N LEU A 331 9.76 -25.97 -7.66
CA LEU A 331 10.12 -26.65 -6.42
C LEU A 331 10.64 -25.65 -5.36
N LEU A 332 11.50 -24.72 -5.77
CA LEU A 332 12.11 -23.74 -4.86
C LEU A 332 11.23 -22.53 -4.59
N SER A 333 10.20 -22.30 -5.40
CA SER A 333 9.23 -21.20 -5.17
C SER A 333 7.99 -21.60 -4.39
N HIS A 334 7.64 -22.89 -4.35
CA HIS A 334 6.52 -23.43 -3.56
C HIS A 334 6.93 -23.97 -2.19
N GLY A 335 8.23 -24.03 -1.88
CA GLY A 335 8.66 -24.29 -0.51
C GLY A 335 8.22 -23.14 0.40
N ASN A 336 7.73 -23.44 1.60
CA ASN A 336 7.38 -22.45 2.66
C ASN A 336 8.62 -21.70 3.20
N HIS A 337 9.44 -21.15 2.31
CA HIS A 337 10.65 -20.43 2.61
C HIS A 337 10.31 -19.00 2.98
N SER A 338 10.17 -18.78 4.28
CA SER A 338 9.91 -17.46 4.87
C SER A 338 11.08 -16.50 4.60
N ILE A 339 10.77 -15.28 4.15
CA ILE A 339 11.71 -14.15 4.08
C ILE A 339 12.35 -13.87 5.46
N PHE A 340 11.65 -14.23 6.54
CA PHE A 340 12.09 -14.03 7.92
C PHE A 340 13.13 -15.05 8.39
N ASN A 341 13.36 -16.14 7.65
CA ASN A 341 14.43 -17.11 7.95
C ASN A 341 15.12 -17.59 6.65
N PRO A 342 15.98 -16.75 6.04
CA PRO A 342 16.53 -17.00 4.71
C PRO A 342 17.60 -18.10 4.75
N VAL A 343 17.35 -19.19 4.02
CA VAL A 343 18.34 -20.27 3.82
C VAL A 343 19.14 -19.97 2.56
N GLU A 344 20.46 -19.85 2.70
CA GLU A 344 21.36 -19.70 1.56
C GLU A 344 21.37 -20.97 0.73
N MET A 345 21.31 -20.83 -0.60
CA MET A 345 21.24 -21.98 -1.49
C MET A 345 22.59 -22.69 -1.63
N VAL A 346 22.54 -24.00 -1.91
CA VAL A 346 23.71 -24.75 -2.36
C VAL A 346 24.18 -24.28 -3.75
N GLN A 347 25.44 -24.53 -4.07
CA GLN A 347 26.08 -24.00 -5.29
C GLN A 347 25.31 -24.34 -6.58
N ASP A 348 24.85 -25.58 -6.73
CA ASP A 348 24.10 -26.03 -7.90
C ASP A 348 22.82 -25.20 -8.12
N ASN A 349 22.07 -24.94 -7.04
CA ASN A 349 20.85 -24.12 -7.10
C ASN A 349 21.16 -22.65 -7.44
N LYS A 350 22.31 -22.13 -6.98
CA LYS A 350 22.77 -20.77 -7.34
C LYS A 350 23.05 -20.67 -8.84
N GLU A 351 23.69 -21.69 -9.42
CA GLU A 351 24.00 -21.71 -10.86
C GLU A 351 22.73 -21.78 -11.71
N ILE A 352 21.78 -22.63 -11.32
CA ILE A 352 20.47 -22.73 -11.98
C ILE A 352 19.72 -21.40 -11.92
N PHE A 353 19.69 -20.73 -10.76
CA PHE A 353 19.09 -19.41 -10.61
C PHE A 353 19.71 -18.38 -11.59
N LYS A 354 21.05 -18.32 -11.64
CA LYS A 354 21.77 -17.41 -12.54
C LYS A 354 21.45 -17.70 -14.01
N ASN A 355 21.37 -18.97 -14.38
CA ASN A 355 21.07 -19.39 -15.74
C ASN A 355 19.65 -18.99 -16.16
N ILE A 356 18.66 -19.20 -15.30
CA ILE A 356 17.27 -18.79 -15.56
C ILE A 356 17.19 -17.27 -15.73
N LEU A 357 17.77 -16.52 -14.79
CA LEU A 357 17.75 -15.05 -14.84
C LEU A 357 18.43 -14.50 -16.11
N ASN A 358 19.60 -15.04 -16.48
CA ASN A 358 20.31 -14.61 -17.68
C ASN A 358 19.55 -14.97 -18.97
N ARG A 359 18.90 -16.14 -19.03
CA ARG A 359 18.04 -16.51 -20.16
C ARG A 359 16.86 -15.55 -20.28
N PHE A 360 16.19 -15.27 -19.19
CA PHE A 360 15.07 -14.33 -19.15
C PHE A 360 15.49 -12.94 -19.65
N LEU A 361 16.59 -12.39 -19.15
CA LEU A 361 17.12 -11.08 -19.56
C LEU A 361 17.55 -11.02 -21.03
N ARG A 362 17.97 -12.16 -21.61
CA ARG A 362 18.34 -12.27 -23.02
C ARG A 362 17.12 -12.33 -23.93
N ASN A 363 16.11 -13.10 -23.53
CA ASN A 363 14.89 -13.31 -24.32
C ASN A 363 13.98 -12.08 -24.30
N TYR A 364 13.92 -11.36 -23.17
CA TYR A 364 13.12 -10.15 -23.00
C TYR A 364 14.03 -8.95 -22.79
N LYS A 365 14.15 -8.09 -23.79
CA LYS A 365 15.08 -6.96 -23.73
C LYS A 365 14.58 -5.87 -22.78
N PHE A 366 15.38 -5.59 -21.77
CA PHE A 366 15.23 -4.43 -20.88
C PHE A 366 16.28 -3.36 -21.24
N ASN A 367 16.08 -2.11 -20.81
CA ASN A 367 17.06 -1.05 -21.06
C ASN A 367 18.35 -1.31 -20.25
N ASP A 368 19.47 -1.61 -20.92
CA ASP A 368 20.76 -1.96 -20.29
C ASP A 368 21.30 -0.88 -19.33
N LYS A 369 20.93 0.40 -19.54
CA LYS A 369 21.25 1.51 -18.62
C LYS A 369 20.65 1.32 -17.22
N LEU A 370 19.70 0.39 -17.06
CA LEU A 370 19.09 0.06 -15.79
C LEU A 370 19.98 -0.82 -14.91
N PHE A 371 20.89 -1.61 -15.49
CA PHE A 371 21.70 -2.61 -14.78
C PHE A 371 23.18 -2.23 -14.63
N THR A 372 23.59 -1.14 -15.27
CA THR A 372 24.92 -0.56 -15.10
C THR A 372 24.91 0.38 -13.89
N GLU A 373 25.67 0.04 -12.84
CA GLU A 373 25.84 0.92 -11.69
C GLU A 373 26.48 2.25 -12.13
N ARG A 374 25.85 3.37 -11.78
CA ARG A 374 26.47 4.69 -11.72
C ARG A 374 26.49 5.17 -10.28
#